data_AF-A0A1Q3K9Y3-F1
#
_entry.id   AF-A0A1Q3K9Y3-F1
#
_cell.length_a   1.000
_cell.length_b   1.000
_cell.length_c   1.000
_cell.angle_alpha   90.00
_cell.angle_beta   90.00
_cell.angle_gamma   90.00
#
_symmetry.space_group_name_H-M   'P 1'
#
loop_
_entity.id
_entity.type
_entity.pdbx_description
1 polymer ?
#
loop_
_entity_poly.entity_id
_entity_poly.type
_entity_poly.pdbx_seq_one_letter_code
_entity_poly.pdbx_strand_id
1 'polypeptide(L)'
;MLIPKLDLTGLKCPMPALQTRKALKSLTPGDRLEVHCTDPLSVIDIPNLVRETGDSVEITERAERRIVFVIKKGGGPVPLEDRFSLRSWCPYIK
;
A
#
# COMPACT_ATOMS: atom_id res chain seq x y z
N MET A 1 -13.67 15.11 4.91
CA MET A 1 -12.31 14.98 4.32
C MET A 1 -12.39 13.87 3.29
N LEU A 2 -12.13 14.14 2.02
CA LEU A 2 -12.21 13.14 0.95
C LEU A 2 -10.84 12.48 0.78
N ILE A 3 -10.78 11.15 0.76
CA ILE A 3 -9.55 10.41 0.46
C ILE A 3 -9.49 10.22 -1.06
N PRO A 4 -8.40 10.64 -1.74
CA PRO A 4 -8.26 10.41 -3.18
C PRO A 4 -8.22 8.91 -3.50
N LYS A 5 -8.87 8.54 -4.60
CA LYS A 5 -9.00 7.15 -5.04
C LYS A 5 -8.14 6.88 -6.26
N LEU A 6 -7.44 5.75 -6.26
CA LEU A 6 -6.65 5.23 -7.35
C LEU A 6 -7.22 3.88 -7.77
N ASP A 7 -7.85 3.84 -8.94
CA ASP A 7 -8.40 2.62 -9.51
C ASP A 7 -7.35 1.90 -10.36
N LEU A 8 -6.93 0.72 -9.89
CA LEU A 8 -5.98 -0.18 -10.54
C LEU A 8 -6.63 -1.53 -10.86
N THR A 9 -7.96 -1.57 -10.92
CA THR A 9 -8.71 -2.77 -11.34
C THR A 9 -8.31 -3.21 -12.75
N GLY A 10 -8.29 -4.52 -12.99
CA GLY A 10 -7.86 -5.10 -14.28
C GLY A 10 -6.35 -5.14 -14.50
N LEU A 11 -5.55 -4.45 -13.70
CA LEU A 11 -4.08 -4.55 -13.75
C LEU A 11 -3.59 -5.79 -13.01
N LYS A 12 -2.51 -6.40 -13.51
CA LYS A 12 -1.84 -7.57 -12.93
C LYS A 12 -0.46 -7.20 -12.41
N CYS A 13 0.04 -7.94 -11.43
CA CYS A 13 1.42 -7.84 -10.94
C CYS A 13 2.44 -7.72 -12.09
N PRO A 14 3.39 -6.76 -12.02
CA PRO A 14 3.71 -5.85 -10.91
C PRO A 14 3.00 -4.49 -10.98
N MET A 15 2.09 -4.28 -11.93
CA MET A 15 1.55 -2.95 -12.25
C MET A 15 0.86 -2.25 -11.08
N PRO A 16 0.03 -2.91 -10.25
CA PRO A 16 -0.61 -2.26 -9.11
C PRO A 16 0.39 -1.61 -8.13
N ALA A 17 1.48 -2.31 -7.82
CA ALA A 17 2.52 -1.79 -6.91
C ALA A 17 3.29 -0.61 -7.53
N LEU A 18 3.66 -0.71 -8.81
CA LEU A 18 4.37 0.37 -9.48
C LEU A 18 3.55 1.66 -9.58
N GLN A 19 2.26 1.55 -9.92
CA GLN A 19 1.38 2.71 -9.99
C GLN A 19 1.10 3.30 -8.61
N THR A 20 0.90 2.46 -7.60
CA THR A 20 0.77 2.90 -6.21
C THR A 20 2.01 3.67 -5.76
N ARG A 21 3.22 3.14 -6.02
CA ARG A 21 4.49 3.82 -5.70
C ARG A 21 4.57 5.19 -6.37
N LYS A 22 4.15 5.29 -7.63
CA LYS A 22 4.14 6.57 -8.38
C LYS A 22 3.18 7.58 -7.75
N ALA A 23 1.98 7.16 -7.37
CA ALA A 23 1.01 8.03 -6.71
C ALA A 23 1.51 8.53 -5.35
N LEU A 24 2.05 7.63 -4.52
CA LEU A 24 2.59 7.97 -3.20
C LEU A 24 3.74 8.99 -3.24
N LYS A 25 4.56 9.01 -4.30
CA LYS A 25 5.63 10.01 -4.47
C LYS A 25 5.12 11.45 -4.54
N SER A 26 3.86 11.65 -4.94
CA SER A 26 3.26 12.98 -5.09
C SER A 26 2.52 13.44 -3.82
N LEU A 27 2.47 12.60 -2.78
CA LEU A 27 1.76 12.88 -1.54
C LEU A 27 2.70 13.40 -0.46
N THR A 28 2.15 14.24 0.42
CA THR A 28 2.84 14.74 1.60
C THR A 28 2.68 13.78 2.79
N PRO A 29 3.66 13.70 3.71
CA PRO A 29 3.50 12.90 4.92
C PRO A 29 2.21 13.22 5.67
N GLY A 30 1.43 12.20 6.01
CA GLY A 30 0.12 12.33 6.63
C GLY A 30 -1.06 12.20 5.65
N ASP A 31 -0.84 12.42 4.36
CA ASP A 31 -1.87 12.22 3.32
C ASP A 31 -2.27 10.76 3.22
N ARG A 32 -3.49 10.54 2.72
CA ARG A 32 -4.07 9.21 2.51
C ARG A 32 -4.39 8.96 1.05
N LEU A 33 -4.33 7.70 0.63
CA LEU A 33 -4.67 7.22 -0.71
C LEU A 33 -5.47 5.93 -0.60
N GLU A 34 -6.63 5.86 -1.24
CA GLU A 34 -7.43 4.65 -1.38
C GLU A 34 -7.10 3.98 -2.71
N VAL A 35 -6.58 2.75 -2.69
CA VAL A 35 -6.15 2.00 -3.87
C VAL A 35 -7.06 0.79 -4.06
N HIS A 36 -7.64 0.64 -5.25
CA HIS A 36 -8.49 -0.50 -5.60
C HIS A 36 -7.79 -1.43 -6.57
N CYS A 37 -7.70 -2.70 -6.22
CA CYS A 37 -7.07 -3.74 -7.05
C CYS A 37 -8.01 -4.93 -7.23
N THR A 38 -7.83 -5.67 -8.33
CA THR A 38 -8.49 -6.98 -8.55
C THR A 38 -7.50 -8.14 -8.63
N ASP A 39 -6.19 -7.85 -8.65
CA ASP A 39 -5.15 -8.87 -8.69
C ASP A 39 -4.90 -9.46 -7.30
N PRO A 40 -5.04 -10.78 -7.09
CA PRO A 40 -4.83 -11.41 -5.80
C PRO A 40 -3.41 -11.23 -5.25
N LEU A 41 -2.40 -11.03 -6.11
CA LEU A 41 -1.02 -10.78 -5.67
C LEU A 41 -0.82 -9.39 -5.06
N SER A 42 -1.72 -8.44 -5.32
CA SER A 42 -1.65 -7.08 -4.73
C SER A 42 -1.70 -7.11 -3.20
N VAL A 43 -2.29 -8.16 -2.61
CA VAL A 43 -2.30 -8.40 -1.16
C VAL A 43 -0.91 -8.56 -0.56
N ILE A 44 0.06 -9.02 -1.35
CA ILE A 44 1.45 -9.22 -0.92
C ILE A 44 2.29 -8.02 -1.37
N ASP A 45 2.12 -7.60 -2.61
CA ASP A 45 2.97 -6.59 -3.22
C ASP A 45 2.75 -5.19 -2.63
N ILE A 46 1.50 -4.79 -2.38
CA ILE A 46 1.19 -3.45 -1.83
C ILE A 46 1.73 -3.30 -0.40
N PRO A 47 1.51 -4.25 0.53
CA PRO A 47 2.12 -4.14 1.86
C PRO A 47 3.65 -4.17 1.85
N ASN A 48 4.27 -4.95 0.95
CA ASN A 48 5.73 -4.94 0.78
C ASN A 48 6.24 -3.59 0.30
N LEU A 49 5.61 -3.00 -0.72
CA LEU A 49 5.90 -1.65 -1.20
C LEU A 49 5.81 -0.63 -0.06
N VAL A 50 4.70 -0.63 0.67
CA VAL A 50 4.42 0.34 1.75
C VAL A 50 5.47 0.23 2.87
N ARG A 51 5.91 -0.99 3.20
CA ARG A 51 7.00 -1.23 4.15
C ARG A 51 8.33 -0.65 3.66
N GLU A 52 8.68 -0.86 2.39
CA GLU A 52 9.92 -0.32 1.81
C GLU A 52 9.97 1.20 1.82
N THR A 53 8.83 1.86 1.61
CA THR A 53 8.71 3.32 1.53
C THR A 53 8.50 3.99 2.88
N GLY A 54 8.30 3.22 3.96
CA GLY A 54 7.99 3.72 5.30
C GLY A 54 6.61 4.33 5.43
N ASP A 55 5.70 3.92 4.54
CA ASP A 55 4.29 4.28 4.59
C ASP A 55 3.53 3.31 5.51
N SER A 56 2.24 3.56 5.73
CA SER A 56 1.35 2.67 6.48
C SER A 56 0.16 2.27 5.62
N VAL A 57 -0.34 1.04 5.79
CA VAL A 57 -1.47 0.52 5.00
C VAL A 57 -2.46 -0.21 5.86
N GLU A 58 -3.74 0.04 5.60
CA GLU A 58 -4.87 -0.71 6.10
C GLU A 58 -5.58 -1.39 4.91
N ILE A 59 -5.97 -2.65 5.05
CA ILE A 59 -6.78 -3.34 4.04
C ILE A 59 -8.23 -3.25 4.51
N THR A 60 -9.06 -2.54 3.76
CA THR A 60 -10.44 -2.23 4.16
C THR A 60 -11.48 -3.19 3.58
N GLU A 61 -11.16 -3.84 2.47
CA GLU A 61 -12.07 -4.81 1.84
C GLU A 61 -11.29 -5.92 1.14
N ARG A 62 -11.75 -7.16 1.34
CA ARG A 62 -11.43 -8.33 0.51
C ARG A 62 -12.73 -9.00 0.10
N ALA A 63 -13.31 -8.53 -0.99
CA ALA A 63 -14.32 -9.30 -1.72
C ALA A 63 -13.61 -10.24 -2.71
N GLU A 64 -14.30 -11.27 -3.20
CA GLU A 64 -13.72 -12.28 -4.11
C GLU A 64 -13.00 -11.70 -5.35
N ARG A 65 -13.35 -10.47 -5.76
CA ARG A 65 -12.83 -9.82 -6.96
C ARG A 65 -12.25 -8.42 -6.73
N ARG A 66 -12.25 -7.92 -5.49
CA ARG A 66 -11.78 -6.56 -5.19
C ARG A 66 -11.07 -6.51 -3.85
N ILE A 67 -9.89 -5.89 -3.87
CA ILE A 67 -9.10 -5.59 -2.69
C ILE A 67 -8.96 -4.07 -2.61
N VAL A 68 -9.24 -3.50 -1.46
CA VAL A 68 -9.09 -2.06 -1.22
C VAL A 68 -8.05 -1.82 -0.14
N PHE A 69 -7.07 -0.97 -0.45
CA PHE A 69 -6.01 -0.55 0.45
C PHE A 69 -6.18 0.93 0.77
N VAL A 70 -6.12 1.30 2.04
CA VAL A 70 -5.98 2.69 2.47
C VAL A 70 -4.55 2.89 2.94
N ILE A 71 -3.77 3.63 2.18
CA ILE A 71 -2.36 3.90 2.44
C ILE A 71 -2.22 5.31 3.00
N LYS A 72 -1.53 5.47 4.12
CA LYS A 72 -1.13 6.77 4.66
C LYS A 72 0.36 6.98 4.43
N LYS A 73 0.71 8.09 3.80
CA LYS A 73 2.09 8.49 3.51
C LYS A 73 2.86 8.74 4.81
N GLY A 74 3.99 8.06 4.96
CA GLY A 74 4.95 8.27 6.05
C GLY A 74 5.95 9.39 5.76
N GLY A 75 6.60 9.86 6.83
CA GLY A 75 7.52 11.00 6.85
C GLY A 75 8.88 10.79 6.16
N GLY A 76 9.17 9.59 5.67
CA GLY A 76 10.43 9.28 5.01
C GLY A 76 10.72 7.78 5.00
N PRO A 77 11.77 7.34 4.30
CA PRO A 77 12.22 5.95 4.35
C PRO A 77 12.55 5.56 5.80
N VAL A 78 12.04 4.42 6.24
CA VAL A 78 12.36 3.87 7.57
C VAL A 78 13.86 3.59 7.64
N PRO A 79 14.58 4.00 8.70
CA PRO A 79 15.96 3.62 8.93
C PRO A 79 16.18 2.10 8.82
N LEU A 80 17.35 1.69 8.30
CA LEU A 80 17.67 0.28 8.02
C LEU A 80 17.56 -0.61 9.27
N GLU A 81 17.85 -0.04 10.45
CA GLU A 81 17.78 -0.70 11.77
C GLU A 81 16.36 -1.07 12.20
N ASP A 82 15.36 -0.26 11.85
CA ASP A 82 13.95 -0.50 12.21
C ASP A 82 13.26 -1.49 11.26
N ARG A 83 13.91 -1.81 10.13
CA ARG A 83 13.37 -2.73 9.12
C ARG A 83 13.17 -4.16 9.63
N PHE A 84 13.90 -4.56 10.69
CA PHE A 84 13.77 -5.86 11.34
C PHE A 84 12.59 -5.94 12.33
N SER A 85 12.24 -4.85 13.02
CA SER A 85 11.10 -4.77 13.96
C SER A 85 9.72 -4.75 13.26
N LEU A 86 9.71 -4.40 11.96
CA LEU A 86 8.51 -4.28 11.12
C LEU A 86 7.93 -5.60 10.57
N ARG A 87 8.61 -6.73 10.77
CA ARG A 87 8.04 -8.07 10.45
C ARG A 87 6.75 -8.33 11.25
N SER A 88 6.69 -7.82 12.47
CA SER A 88 5.57 -7.97 13.41
C SER A 88 4.38 -7.04 13.16
N TRP A 89 4.50 -6.03 12.27
CA TRP A 89 3.54 -4.93 12.21
C TRP A 89 2.42 -5.09 11.18
N CYS A 90 2.61 -5.91 10.14
CA CYS A 90 1.55 -6.22 9.18
C CYS A 90 0.97 -7.59 9.53
N PRO A 91 -0.25 -7.69 10.10
CA PRO A 91 -0.86 -8.97 10.47
C PRO A 91 -1.11 -9.90 9.27
N TYR A 92 -0.88 -9.41 8.05
CA TYR A 92 -1.20 -10.09 6.79
C TYR A 92 -0.01 -10.76 6.10
N ILE A 93 1.23 -10.56 6.58
CA ILE A 93 2.42 -11.22 6.05
C ILE A 93 3.01 -12.07 7.17
N LYS A 94 2.62 -13.36 7.19
CA LYS A 94 3.21 -14.39 8.03
C LYS A 94 4.49 -14.92 7.39
#